data_AF-A0A0F5JTI2-F1
#
_entry.id   AF-A0A0F5JTI2-F1
#
_cell.length_a   1.000
_cell.length_b   1.000
_cell.length_c   1.000
_cell.angle_alpha   90.00
_cell.angle_beta   90.00
_cell.angle_gamma   90.00
#
_symmetry.space_group_name_H-M   'P 1'
#
loop_
_entity.id
_entity.type
_entity.pdbx_description
1 polymer ?
#
loop_
_entity_poly.entity_id
_entity_poly.type
_entity_poly.pdbx_seq_one_letter_code
_entity_poly.pdbx_strand_id
1 'polypeptide(L)'
;MTATTQRLYLLDANVLIDAHNLYYPLDMVPEFWEWLLHMASMKRVAMPLETYEEVRGGNNAKKDLFNEWVSDEKVKNQLVLQEEFQSIALHKVMNAYAPDLTDSEVEQVGRDPFLIAYALTAPNYRVVVSNEVSKPSKTRANRKVPDVCRDVGVACCAAFSMLRTLEFRTDWATRL
;
A
#
# COMPACT_ATOMS: atom_id res chain seq x y z
N MET A 1 30.05 -0.43 -6.62
CA MET A 1 29.04 -1.13 -5.80
C MET A 1 28.07 -0.07 -5.30
N THR A 2 27.00 0.20 -6.05
CA THR A 2 25.94 1.11 -5.60
C THR A 2 25.24 0.43 -4.45
N ALA A 3 25.30 0.99 -3.25
CA ALA A 3 24.46 0.54 -2.14
C ALA A 3 23.02 0.60 -2.63
N THR A 4 22.39 -0.56 -2.82
CA THR A 4 20.96 -0.65 -3.07
C THR A 4 20.30 -0.10 -1.82
N THR A 5 19.88 1.16 -1.83
CA THR A 5 19.17 1.76 -0.70
C THR A 5 17.99 0.84 -0.41
N GLN A 6 18.03 0.14 0.74
CA GLN A 6 16.90 -0.67 1.16
C GLN A 6 15.71 0.28 1.24
N ARG A 7 14.65 -0.03 0.51
CA ARG A 7 13.37 0.68 0.53
C ARG A 7 12.32 -0.19 1.19
N LEU A 8 11.37 0.47 1.83
CA LEU A 8 10.13 -0.10 2.32
C LEU A 8 8.98 0.29 1.38
N TYR A 9 8.27 -0.70 0.88
CA TYR A 9 7.12 -0.53 0.00
C TYR A 9 5.84 -0.57 0.81
N LEU A 10 5.06 0.51 0.75
CA LEU A 10 3.78 0.64 1.43
C LEU A 10 2.65 0.35 0.46
N LEU A 11 1.87 -0.70 0.74
CA LEU A 11 0.82 -1.14 -0.19
C LEU A 11 -0.48 -0.38 0.04
N ASP A 12 -1.05 0.07 -1.07
CA ASP A 12 -2.47 0.39 -1.21
C ASP A 12 -3.33 -0.88 -1.04
N ALA A 13 -4.55 -0.74 -0.53
CA ALA A 13 -5.51 -1.80 -0.32
C ALA A 13 -5.80 -2.55 -1.63
N ASN A 14 -5.98 -1.79 -2.72
CA ASN A 14 -6.29 -2.34 -4.03
C ASN A 14 -5.18 -3.26 -4.56
N VAL A 15 -3.92 -3.09 -4.11
CA VAL A 15 -2.82 -3.97 -4.54
C VAL A 15 -3.05 -5.42 -4.11
N LEU A 16 -3.55 -5.64 -2.88
CA LEU A 16 -3.84 -7.00 -2.40
C LEU A 16 -5.16 -7.54 -2.94
N ILE A 17 -6.19 -6.68 -3.02
CA ILE A 17 -7.49 -7.05 -3.57
C ILE A 17 -7.34 -7.50 -5.03
N ASP A 18 -6.62 -6.72 -5.86
CA ASP A 18 -6.38 -7.06 -7.27
C ASP A 18 -5.45 -8.28 -7.39
N ALA A 19 -4.44 -8.40 -6.53
CA ALA A 19 -3.58 -9.58 -6.51
C ALA A 19 -4.43 -10.84 -6.31
N HIS A 20 -5.32 -10.89 -5.32
CA HIS A 20 -6.19 -12.04 -5.09
C HIS A 20 -7.16 -12.27 -6.25
N ASN A 21 -7.81 -11.21 -6.74
CA ASN A 21 -8.91 -11.35 -7.70
C ASN A 21 -8.45 -11.63 -9.13
N LEU A 22 -7.25 -11.19 -9.53
CA LEU A 22 -6.84 -11.13 -10.95
C LEU A 22 -5.57 -11.91 -11.27
N TYR A 23 -4.56 -11.90 -10.39
CA TYR A 23 -3.20 -12.29 -10.77
C TYR A 23 -2.66 -13.47 -9.96
N TYR A 24 -2.89 -13.44 -8.65
CA TYR A 24 -2.35 -14.34 -7.64
C TYR A 24 -3.45 -14.75 -6.63
N PRO A 25 -4.54 -15.43 -7.06
CA PRO A 25 -5.48 -16.03 -6.12
C PRO A 25 -4.78 -16.89 -5.06
N LEU A 26 -5.25 -16.84 -3.81
CA LEU A 26 -4.61 -17.49 -2.65
C LEU A 26 -4.48 -19.00 -2.82
N ASP A 27 -5.47 -19.62 -3.45
CA ASP A 27 -5.57 -21.05 -3.73
C ASP A 27 -4.85 -21.47 -5.02
N MET A 28 -4.38 -20.53 -5.83
CA MET A 28 -3.69 -20.79 -7.09
C MET A 28 -2.19 -20.46 -7.04
N VAL A 29 -1.81 -19.39 -6.34
CA VAL A 29 -0.41 -18.93 -6.23
C VAL A 29 -0.07 -18.63 -4.75
N PRO A 30 -0.12 -19.64 -3.86
CA PRO A 30 0.16 -19.46 -2.44
C PRO A 30 1.56 -18.88 -2.18
N GLU A 31 2.52 -19.17 -3.06
CA GLU A 31 3.91 -18.70 -2.94
C GLU A 31 4.01 -17.18 -2.99
N PHE A 32 3.10 -16.49 -3.68
CA PHE A 32 3.04 -15.02 -3.67
C PHE A 32 2.75 -14.48 -2.27
N TRP A 33 1.78 -15.07 -1.58
CA TRP A 33 1.32 -14.61 -0.28
C TRP A 33 2.32 -14.93 0.83
N GLU A 34 2.93 -16.10 0.78
CA GLU A 34 4.03 -16.46 1.67
C GLU A 34 5.25 -15.56 1.45
N TRP A 35 5.60 -15.29 0.19
CA TRP A 35 6.67 -14.36 -0.16
C TRP A 35 6.38 -12.94 0.35
N LEU A 36 5.14 -12.46 0.22
CA LEU A 36 4.74 -11.14 0.67
C LEU A 36 4.95 -10.99 2.18
N LEU A 37 4.54 -12.01 2.96
CA LEU A 37 4.76 -12.04 4.39
C LEU A 37 6.26 -12.12 4.72
N HIS A 38 7.03 -12.93 4.00
CA HIS A 38 8.48 -12.95 4.15
C HIS A 38 9.12 -11.57 3.89
N MET A 39 8.71 -10.87 2.84
CA MET A 39 9.18 -9.50 2.59
C MET A 39 8.77 -8.53 3.71
N ALA A 40 7.60 -8.74 4.31
CA ALA A 40 7.15 -7.95 5.45
C ALA A 40 7.99 -8.19 6.71
N SER A 41 8.35 -9.43 7.03
CA SER A 41 9.25 -9.72 8.17
C SER A 41 10.64 -9.13 7.97
N MET A 42 11.09 -9.00 6.72
CA MET A 42 12.34 -8.33 6.35
C MET A 42 12.23 -6.80 6.28
N LYS A 43 11.09 -6.20 6.66
CA LYS A 43 10.80 -4.76 6.59
C LYS A 43 10.96 -4.17 5.18
N ARG A 44 10.69 -4.97 4.16
CA ARG A 44 10.71 -4.57 2.74
C ARG A 44 9.33 -4.19 2.25
N VAL A 45 8.27 -4.77 2.80
CA VAL A 45 6.88 -4.50 2.45
C VAL A 45 6.10 -4.26 3.74
N ALA A 46 5.14 -3.34 3.72
CA ALA A 46 4.19 -3.20 4.81
C ALA A 46 2.90 -2.51 4.33
N MET A 47 1.89 -2.48 5.18
CA MET A 47 0.69 -1.68 5.01
C MET A 47 0.51 -0.73 6.19
N PRO A 48 0.13 0.53 5.95
CA PRO A 48 -0.50 1.37 6.96
C PRO A 48 -1.72 0.66 7.58
N LEU A 49 -2.00 0.94 8.86
CA LEU A 49 -3.16 0.35 9.55
C LEU A 49 -4.47 0.71 8.85
N GLU A 50 -4.65 1.98 8.49
CA GLU A 50 -5.87 2.51 7.89
C GLU A 50 -6.15 1.88 6.52
N THR A 51 -5.09 1.63 5.74
CA THR A 51 -5.19 0.95 4.45
C THR A 51 -5.46 -0.54 4.63
N TYR A 52 -4.88 -1.18 5.65
CA TYR A 52 -5.16 -2.58 5.96
C TYR A 52 -6.61 -2.80 6.42
N GLU A 53 -7.15 -1.89 7.22
CA GLU A 53 -8.56 -1.92 7.65
C GLU A 53 -9.55 -1.80 6.48
N GLU A 54 -9.18 -1.08 5.42
CA GLU A 54 -9.95 -1.04 4.18
C GLU A 54 -9.97 -2.40 3.47
N VAL A 55 -8.84 -3.12 3.41
CA VAL A 55 -8.77 -4.46 2.81
C VAL A 55 -9.62 -5.47 3.56
N ARG A 56 -9.59 -5.44 4.90
CA ARG A 56 -10.35 -6.38 5.74
C ARG A 56 -11.86 -6.27 5.52
N GLY A 57 -12.33 -5.16 4.97
CA GLY A 57 -13.75 -4.86 4.81
C GLY A 57 -14.44 -4.61 6.17
N GLY A 58 -15.59 -3.94 6.11
CA GLY A 58 -16.45 -3.76 7.28
C GLY A 58 -17.26 -5.02 7.61
N ASN A 59 -18.29 -4.87 8.43
CA ASN A 59 -19.19 -5.96 8.85
C ASN A 59 -19.87 -6.75 7.71
N ASN A 60 -19.77 -6.26 6.46
CA ASN A 60 -20.31 -6.88 5.25
C ASN A 60 -19.24 -7.57 4.39
N ALA A 61 -18.03 -7.79 4.91
CA ALA A 61 -16.98 -8.51 4.21
C ALA A 61 -17.49 -9.89 3.74
N LYS A 62 -17.16 -10.24 2.49
CA LYS A 62 -17.51 -11.56 1.96
C LYS A 62 -16.80 -12.62 2.79
N LYS A 63 -17.47 -13.74 3.06
CA LYS A 63 -16.78 -14.91 3.62
C LYS A 63 -16.10 -15.64 2.47
N ASP A 64 -14.86 -15.25 2.19
CA ASP A 64 -13.98 -15.90 1.21
C ASP A 64 -12.56 -16.07 1.78
N LEU A 65 -11.75 -16.82 1.06
CA LEU A 65 -10.37 -17.16 1.46
C LEU A 65 -9.52 -15.92 1.72
N PHE A 66 -9.75 -14.84 0.97
CA PHE A 66 -9.01 -13.59 1.14
C PHE A 66 -9.37 -12.87 2.43
N ASN A 67 -10.66 -12.78 2.74
CA ASN A 67 -11.13 -12.19 3.99
C ASN A 67 -10.70 -12.99 5.22
N GLU A 68 -10.62 -14.33 5.11
CA GLU A 68 -10.05 -15.18 6.16
C GLU A 68 -8.55 -14.90 6.35
N TRP A 69 -7.79 -14.85 5.25
CA TRP A 69 -6.35 -14.58 5.28
C TRP A 69 -6.03 -13.20 5.88
N VAL A 70 -6.70 -12.13 5.45
CA VAL A 70 -6.49 -10.79 6.00
C VAL A 70 -7.08 -10.62 7.41
N SER A 71 -7.89 -11.55 7.89
CA SER A 71 -8.39 -11.53 9.28
C SER A 71 -7.48 -12.29 10.25
N ASP A 72 -6.49 -13.04 9.77
CA ASP A 72 -5.53 -13.74 10.62
C ASP A 72 -4.64 -12.73 11.35
N GLU A 73 -4.58 -12.83 12.69
CA GLU A 73 -3.76 -11.94 13.51
C GLU A 73 -2.27 -12.01 13.17
N LYS A 74 -1.76 -13.16 12.71
CA LYS A 74 -0.37 -13.30 12.26
C LYS A 74 -0.11 -12.46 11.02
N VAL A 75 -1.03 -12.48 10.06
CA VAL A 75 -0.94 -11.66 8.85
C VAL A 75 -0.96 -10.18 9.24
N LYS A 76 -1.88 -9.77 10.11
CA LYS A 76 -1.94 -8.40 10.62
C LYS A 76 -0.63 -7.98 11.29
N ASN A 77 -0.14 -8.77 12.25
CA ASN A 77 1.05 -8.45 13.03
C ASN A 77 2.31 -8.35 12.18
N GLN A 78 2.37 -9.09 11.07
CA GLN A 78 3.53 -9.11 10.19
C GLN A 78 3.46 -8.04 9.10
N LEU A 79 2.27 -7.80 8.52
CA LEU A 79 2.10 -6.91 7.37
C LEU A 79 1.83 -5.45 7.76
N VAL A 80 1.16 -5.21 8.89
CA VAL A 80 0.81 -3.85 9.32
C VAL A 80 2.01 -3.17 9.99
N LEU A 81 2.26 -1.92 9.58
CA LEU A 81 3.25 -1.06 10.21
C LEU A 81 2.95 -0.86 11.70
N GLN A 82 3.94 -1.19 12.54
CA GLN A 82 3.88 -1.00 13.99
C GLN A 82 4.53 0.33 14.38
N GLU A 83 3.86 1.43 14.04
CA GLU A 83 4.31 2.77 14.39
C GLU A 83 3.15 3.73 14.62
N GLU A 84 3.42 4.83 15.33
CA GLU A 84 2.44 5.87 15.57
C GLU A 84 2.24 6.76 14.34
N PHE A 85 0.99 7.05 14.04
CA PHE A 85 0.61 7.93 12.93
C PHE A 85 0.97 9.40 13.22
N GLN A 86 1.54 10.07 12.22
CA GLN A 86 1.92 11.48 12.31
C GLN A 86 0.92 12.40 11.59
N SER A 87 0.04 13.05 12.37
CA SER A 87 -1.02 13.93 11.84
C SER A 87 -0.51 15.12 11.01
N ILE A 88 0.71 15.60 11.28
CA ILE A 88 1.35 16.69 10.51
C ILE A 88 1.58 16.28 9.05
N ALA A 89 2.00 15.03 8.82
CA ALA A 89 2.20 14.50 7.47
C ALA A 89 0.86 14.41 6.73
N LEU A 90 -0.21 13.97 7.41
CA LEU A 90 -1.56 13.92 6.85
C LEU A 90 -2.04 15.29 6.38
N HIS A 91 -1.89 16.31 7.21
CA HIS A 91 -2.31 17.67 6.85
C HIS A 91 -1.59 18.17 5.58
N LYS A 92 -0.30 17.88 5.43
CA LYS A 92 0.45 18.23 4.21
C LYS A 92 -0.09 17.49 2.98
N VAL A 93 -0.43 16.21 3.12
CA VAL A 93 -1.02 15.43 2.02
C VAL A 93 -2.43 15.91 1.67
N MET A 94 -3.28 16.15 2.66
CA MET A 94 -4.64 16.68 2.44
C MET A 94 -4.62 18.02 1.70
N ASN A 95 -3.71 18.92 2.08
CA ASN A 95 -3.51 20.19 1.35
C ASN A 95 -3.07 19.99 -0.11
N ALA A 96 -2.35 18.90 -0.41
CA ALA A 96 -2.01 18.56 -1.79
C ALA A 96 -3.23 18.06 -2.58
N TYR A 97 -4.24 17.47 -1.93
CA TYR A 97 -5.53 17.21 -2.58
C TYR A 97 -6.27 18.52 -2.88
N ALA A 98 -6.59 19.27 -1.84
CA ALA A 98 -7.01 20.67 -1.87
C ALA A 98 -6.97 21.24 -0.43
N PRO A 99 -6.70 22.54 -0.23
CA PRO A 99 -6.67 23.15 1.10
C PRO A 99 -8.06 23.25 1.77
N ASP A 100 -9.13 23.13 1.00
CA ASP A 100 -10.51 23.42 1.40
C ASP A 100 -11.48 22.31 0.94
N LEU A 101 -11.11 21.04 1.10
CA LEU A 101 -11.99 19.91 0.79
C LEU A 101 -13.27 19.98 1.63
N THR A 102 -14.41 19.72 0.99
CA THR A 102 -15.69 19.53 1.71
C THR A 102 -15.73 18.17 2.41
N ASP A 103 -16.66 17.97 3.35
CA ASP A 103 -16.84 16.68 4.02
C ASP A 103 -17.04 15.51 3.03
N SER A 104 -17.83 15.73 1.97
CA SER A 104 -18.05 14.74 0.92
C SER A 104 -16.78 14.43 0.12
N GLU A 105 -15.93 15.44 -0.09
CA GLU A 105 -14.65 15.27 -0.78
C GLU A 105 -13.64 14.54 0.10
N VAL A 106 -13.61 14.81 1.41
CA VAL A 106 -12.80 14.05 2.37
C VAL A 106 -13.21 12.58 2.38
N GLU A 107 -14.51 12.30 2.37
CA GLU A 107 -15.04 10.93 2.28
C GLU A 107 -14.63 10.26 0.97
N GLN A 108 -14.75 10.96 -0.17
CA GLN A 108 -14.35 10.44 -1.48
C GLN A 108 -12.86 10.11 -1.56
N VAL A 109 -12.00 10.91 -0.94
CA VAL A 109 -10.55 10.68 -0.93
C VAL A 109 -10.18 9.41 -0.14
N GLY A 110 -10.99 9.01 0.84
CA GLY A 110 -10.85 7.73 1.52
C GLY A 110 -9.53 7.60 2.30
N ARG A 111 -8.82 6.49 2.10
CA ARG A 111 -7.63 6.13 2.87
C ARG A 111 -6.30 6.50 2.20
N ASP A 112 -6.31 6.91 0.94
CA ASP A 112 -5.11 7.31 0.20
C ASP A 112 -4.23 8.33 0.94
N PRO A 113 -4.78 9.38 1.61
CA PRO A 113 -3.95 10.35 2.30
C PRO A 113 -3.15 9.75 3.44
N PHE A 114 -3.69 8.74 4.13
CA PHE A 114 -2.97 8.05 5.19
C PHE A 114 -1.76 7.33 4.61
N LEU A 115 -1.97 6.54 3.55
CA LEU A 115 -0.90 5.82 2.85
C LEU A 115 0.26 6.74 2.43
N ILE A 116 -0.07 7.86 1.80
CA ILE A 116 0.93 8.84 1.36
C ILE A 116 1.59 9.53 2.56
N ALA A 117 0.83 9.82 3.63
CA ALA A 117 1.36 10.43 4.84
C ALA A 117 2.39 9.53 5.54
N TYR A 118 2.13 8.23 5.65
CA TYR A 118 3.12 7.27 6.16
C TYR A 118 4.40 7.31 5.31
N ALA A 119 4.30 7.32 3.98
CA ALA A 119 5.48 7.41 3.12
C ALA A 119 6.24 8.75 3.29
N LEU A 120 5.51 9.84 3.47
CA LEU A 120 6.05 11.19 3.60
C LEU A 120 6.87 11.40 4.88
N THR A 121 6.71 10.57 5.91
CA THR A 121 7.56 10.62 7.12
C THR A 121 9.01 10.21 6.84
N ALA A 122 9.26 9.41 5.80
CA ALA A 122 10.59 8.97 5.40
C ALA A 122 10.69 8.80 3.86
N PRO A 123 10.60 9.89 3.09
CA PRO A 123 10.39 9.86 1.64
C PRO A 123 11.58 9.29 0.85
N ASN A 124 12.77 9.27 1.45
CA ASN A 124 13.97 8.66 0.85
C ASN A 124 14.03 7.12 1.05
N TYR A 125 13.21 6.58 1.97
CA TYR A 125 13.18 5.17 2.34
C TYR A 125 11.88 4.49 1.91
N ARG A 126 10.75 5.21 1.96
CA ARG A 126 9.42 4.66 1.72
C ARG A 126 8.92 4.94 0.31
N VAL A 127 8.25 3.95 -0.27
CA VAL A 127 7.66 4.03 -1.61
C VAL A 127 6.20 3.59 -1.51
N VAL A 128 5.29 4.41 -2.02
CA VAL A 128 3.88 4.04 -2.16
C VAL A 128 3.73 3.05 -3.31
N VAL A 129 2.96 2.00 -3.11
CA VAL A 129 2.61 1.03 -4.14
C VAL A 129 1.12 1.15 -4.43
N SER A 130 0.79 1.64 -5.62
CA SER A 130 -0.59 1.73 -6.11
C SER A 130 -0.63 1.43 -7.61
N ASN A 131 -1.72 0.81 -8.06
CA ASN A 131 -1.95 0.50 -9.48
C ASN A 131 -2.70 1.61 -10.22
N GLU A 132 -3.00 2.72 -9.56
CA GLU A 132 -3.61 3.88 -10.21
C GLU A 132 -2.70 4.44 -11.32
N VAL A 133 -3.33 4.81 -12.44
CA VAL A 133 -2.65 5.52 -13.53
C VAL A 133 -2.72 7.02 -13.28
N SER A 134 -1.56 7.67 -13.35
CA SER A 134 -1.43 9.13 -13.28
C SER A 134 -2.41 9.82 -14.24
N LYS A 135 -3.13 10.81 -13.70
CA LYS A 135 -4.07 11.63 -14.46
C LYS A 135 -4.03 13.07 -13.93
N PRO A 136 -3.00 13.86 -14.30
CA PRO A 136 -2.78 15.20 -13.75
C PRO A 136 -3.92 16.19 -13.98
N SER A 137 -4.84 15.91 -14.92
CA SER A 137 -6.04 16.71 -15.16
C SER A 137 -7.12 16.54 -14.10
N LYS A 138 -7.04 15.52 -13.24
CA LYS A 138 -7.94 15.36 -12.09
C LYS A 138 -7.51 16.26 -10.95
N THR A 139 -8.48 16.88 -10.29
CA THR A 139 -8.27 17.87 -9.23
C THR A 139 -9.10 17.51 -7.99
N ARG A 140 -8.74 18.12 -6.84
CA ARG A 140 -9.41 17.93 -5.55
C ARG A 140 -9.55 16.45 -5.19
N ALA A 141 -10.73 16.00 -4.74
CA ALA A 141 -10.97 14.61 -4.34
C ALA A 141 -10.77 13.55 -5.45
N ASN A 142 -10.69 13.96 -6.71
CA ASN A 142 -10.49 13.04 -7.83
C ASN A 142 -9.03 12.81 -8.19
N ARG A 143 -8.10 13.51 -7.51
CA ARG A 143 -6.66 13.37 -7.74
C ARG A 143 -6.22 11.92 -7.51
N LYS A 144 -5.24 11.49 -8.30
CA LYS A 144 -4.70 10.14 -8.25
C LYS A 144 -3.51 10.05 -7.31
N VAL A 145 -3.38 8.93 -6.61
CA VAL A 145 -2.28 8.62 -5.68
C VAL A 145 -0.91 8.97 -6.27
N PRO A 146 -0.52 8.52 -7.49
CA PRO A 146 0.78 8.86 -8.06
C PRO A 146 0.98 10.37 -8.29
N ASP A 147 -0.10 11.12 -8.57
CA ASP A 147 -0.02 12.57 -8.76
C ASP A 147 0.17 13.30 -7.43
N VAL A 148 -0.51 12.87 -6.37
CA VAL A 148 -0.35 13.45 -5.04
C VAL A 148 1.03 13.11 -4.45
N CYS A 149 1.46 11.85 -4.58
CA CYS A 149 2.82 11.41 -4.20
C CYS A 149 3.89 12.31 -4.81
N ARG A 150 3.80 12.59 -6.12
CA ARG A 150 4.74 13.47 -6.83
C ARG A 150 4.79 14.86 -6.21
N ASP A 151 3.63 15.46 -5.93
CA ASP A 151 3.55 16.83 -5.42
C ASP A 151 4.11 16.96 -3.99
N VAL A 152 3.98 15.93 -3.16
CA VAL A 152 4.51 15.94 -1.79
C VAL A 152 5.95 15.40 -1.68
N GLY A 153 6.54 14.93 -2.78
CA GLY A 153 7.91 14.43 -2.84
C GLY A 153 8.07 12.97 -2.37
N VAL A 154 7.03 12.15 -2.52
CA VAL A 154 7.01 10.72 -2.18
C VAL A 154 7.16 9.89 -3.45
N ALA A 155 8.02 8.87 -3.42
CA ALA A 155 8.14 7.91 -4.50
C ALA A 155 6.90 7.01 -4.58
N CYS A 156 6.43 6.74 -5.79
CA CYS A 156 5.30 5.86 -6.05
C CYS A 156 5.63 4.89 -7.20
N CYS A 157 5.21 3.63 -7.11
CA CYS A 157 5.37 2.65 -8.18
C CYS A 157 4.19 1.67 -8.28
N ALA A 158 4.00 1.06 -9.45
CA ALA A 158 3.02 -0.01 -9.62
C ALA A 158 3.45 -1.31 -8.91
N ALA A 159 2.49 -2.17 -8.57
CA ALA A 159 2.75 -3.43 -7.88
C ALA A 159 3.79 -4.30 -8.62
N PHE A 160 3.64 -4.49 -9.92
CA PHE A 160 4.62 -5.25 -10.72
C PHE A 160 6.04 -4.66 -10.71
N SER A 161 6.18 -3.34 -10.56
CA SER A 161 7.50 -2.72 -10.43
C SER A 161 8.15 -3.08 -9.09
N MET A 162 7.37 -3.09 -8.01
CA MET A 162 7.80 -3.61 -6.71
C MET A 162 8.19 -5.08 -6.82
N LEU A 163 7.34 -5.94 -7.41
CA LEU A 163 7.64 -7.38 -7.54
C LEU A 163 8.94 -7.64 -8.28
N ARG A 164 9.23 -6.91 -9.36
CA ARG A 164 10.51 -7.00 -10.08
C ARG A 164 11.68 -6.51 -9.23
N THR A 165 11.50 -5.42 -8.50
CA THR A 165 12.57 -4.84 -7.66
C THR A 165 12.90 -5.72 -6.45
N LEU A 166 11.89 -6.41 -5.92
CA LEU A 166 12.03 -7.38 -4.83
C LEU A 166 12.28 -8.81 -5.32
N GLU A 167 12.47 -8.97 -6.63
CA GLU A 167 12.83 -10.23 -7.29
C GLU A 167 11.86 -11.40 -6.99
N PHE A 168 10.56 -11.12 -6.96
CA PHE A 168 9.55 -12.17 -6.74
C PHE A 168 9.66 -13.29 -7.79
N ARG A 169 9.65 -14.52 -7.29
CA ARG A 169 9.53 -15.76 -8.05
C ARG A 169 8.70 -16.74 -7.23
N THR A 170 8.02 -17.67 -7.88
CA THR A 170 7.26 -18.71 -7.17
C THR A 170 8.17 -19.68 -6.43
N ASP A 171 9.42 -19.87 -6.85
CA ASP A 171 10.41 -20.72 -6.19
C ASP A 171 11.28 -19.99 -5.14
N TRP A 172 10.87 -18.80 -4.69
CA TRP A 172 11.65 -17.91 -3.81
C TRP A 172 12.18 -18.59 -2.54
N ALA A 173 11.39 -19.47 -1.91
CA ALA A 173 11.75 -20.11 -0.64
C ALA A 173 12.97 -21.03 -0.77
N THR A 174 13.22 -21.58 -1.95
CA THR A 174 14.37 -22.47 -2.23
C THR A 174 15.68 -21.71 -2.48
N ARG A 175 15.63 -20.37 -2.53
CA ARG A 175 16.74 -19.49 -2.91
C ARG A 175 17.21 -18.56 -1.79
N LEU A 176 16.66 -18.74 -0.58
CA LEU A 176 17.05 -18.01 0.63
C LEU A 176 18.49 -18.32 1.06
#